data_AF-A0A0F1AQR3-F1
#
_entry.id   AF-A0A0F1AQR3-F1
#
_cell.length_a   1.000
_cell.length_b   1.000
_cell.length_c   1.000
_cell.angle_alpha   90.00
_cell.angle_beta   90.00
_cell.angle_gamma   90.00
#
_symmetry.space_group_name_H-M   'P 1'
#
loop_
_entity.id
_entity.type
_entity.pdbx_description
1 polymer ?
#
loop_
_entity_poly.entity_id
_entity_poly.type
_entity_poly.pdbx_seq_one_letter_code
_entity_poly.pdbx_strand_id
1 'polypeptide(L)'
;MLKDEMPFTGILSQVLATHSAIQPVSLVLFTPQAPARQDQIFTLQRLTPGTLSLVTLQGNAVTMPPNGRFIFVILMTDPTQIRCARGHDPLNEYMSSGAVDAVEGHTSLSGGQQVLYAGDMLINNGILVSWSNNSGHYQPTPQARRTNLLPHIQLLLPEHLFQPVSFRGSSAASARSMGSRMNDFSSTGSFSSYHGSEGGGGYSS
;
A
#
# COMPACT_ATOMS: atom_id res chain seq x y z
N MET A 1 -33.55 41.39 6.22
CA MET A 1 -33.06 39.99 6.29
C MET A 1 -32.01 39.81 5.21
N LEU A 2 -30.74 40.07 5.55
CA LEU A 2 -29.59 39.78 4.70
C LEU A 2 -29.00 38.48 5.23
N LYS A 3 -28.89 37.48 4.36
CA LYS A 3 -28.38 36.14 4.69
C LYS A 3 -26.88 36.19 4.91
N ASP A 4 -26.43 35.48 5.93
CA ASP A 4 -25.04 35.30 6.33
C ASP A 4 -24.13 34.88 5.16
N GLU A 5 -23.33 35.82 4.68
CA GLU A 5 -22.11 35.57 3.93
C GLU A 5 -21.05 35.09 4.94
N MET A 6 -20.80 33.78 4.98
CA MET A 6 -19.66 33.24 5.75
C MET A 6 -18.36 33.78 5.13
N PRO A 7 -17.56 34.60 5.85
CA PRO A 7 -16.39 35.23 5.27
C PRO A 7 -15.33 34.17 4.93
N PHE A 8 -14.72 34.31 3.76
CA PHE A 8 -13.63 33.47 3.21
C PHE A 8 -12.51 33.13 4.22
N THR A 9 -12.29 33.99 5.22
CA THR A 9 -11.38 33.81 6.35
C THR A 9 -11.70 32.58 7.22
N GLY A 10 -12.98 32.22 7.37
CA GLY A 10 -13.41 31.04 8.13
C GLY A 10 -13.06 29.73 7.44
N ILE A 11 -13.13 29.70 6.10
CA ILE A 11 -12.78 28.52 5.29
C ILE A 11 -11.28 28.28 5.36
N LEU A 12 -10.46 29.32 5.19
CA LEU A 12 -8.99 29.20 5.30
C LEU A 12 -8.56 28.72 6.68
N SER A 13 -9.21 29.20 7.74
CA SER A 13 -8.91 28.77 9.12
C SER A 13 -9.22 27.28 9.35
N GLN A 14 -10.31 26.76 8.79
CA GLN A 14 -10.62 25.33 8.82
C GLN A 14 -9.65 24.49 7.98
N VAL A 15 -9.29 24.96 6.78
CA VAL A 15 -8.31 24.28 5.92
C VAL A 15 -6.92 24.24 6.58
N LEU A 16 -6.48 25.35 7.19
CA LEU A 16 -5.23 25.43 7.94
C LEU A 16 -5.25 24.56 9.21
N ALA A 17 -6.35 24.55 9.96
CA ALA A 17 -6.51 23.68 11.14
C ALA A 17 -6.50 22.19 10.77
N THR A 18 -7.07 21.83 9.61
CA THR A 18 -7.00 20.46 9.08
C THR A 18 -5.56 20.07 8.74
N HIS A 19 -4.73 21.04 8.31
CA HIS A 19 -3.30 20.82 8.02
C HIS A 19 -2.45 20.62 9.29
N SER A 20 -2.82 21.21 10.43
CA SER A 20 -2.07 21.12 11.70
C SER A 20 -2.20 19.78 12.44
N ALA A 21 -3.08 18.87 12.00
CA ALA A 21 -3.32 17.57 12.64
C ALA A 21 -2.71 16.38 11.88
N ILE A 22 -2.12 16.60 10.70
CA ILE A 22 -1.51 15.54 9.90
C ILE A 22 -0.22 15.11 10.58
N GLN A 23 -0.17 13.85 11.03
CA GLN A 23 1.01 13.27 11.68
C GLN A 23 1.70 12.29 10.73
N PRO A 24 2.97 12.53 10.33
CA PRO A 24 3.66 11.61 9.44
C PRO A 24 3.89 10.26 10.13
N VAL A 25 3.72 9.19 9.34
CA VAL A 25 4.00 7.82 9.72
C VAL A 25 5.43 7.51 9.28
N SER A 26 6.28 7.27 10.28
CA SER A 26 7.66 6.90 10.07
C SER A 26 7.80 5.40 9.81
N LEU A 27 8.90 5.03 9.16
CA LEU A 27 9.27 3.63 8.98
C LEU A 27 9.52 2.98 10.35
N VAL A 28 8.79 1.90 10.64
CA VAL A 28 8.89 1.11 11.87
C VAL A 28 9.95 0.01 11.73
N LEU A 29 10.00 -0.65 10.56
CA LEU A 29 10.94 -1.73 10.28
C LEU A 29 11.91 -1.33 9.18
N PHE A 30 13.20 -1.30 9.48
CA PHE A 30 14.26 -0.97 8.54
C PHE A 30 14.89 -2.24 7.98
N THR A 31 14.22 -2.91 7.05
CA THR A 31 14.88 -3.90 6.18
C THR A 31 15.20 -3.23 4.85
N PRO A 32 16.45 -3.30 4.37
CA PRO A 32 16.82 -2.74 3.08
C PRO A 32 15.96 -3.38 1.98
N GLN A 33 15.26 -2.55 1.20
CA GLN A 33 14.56 -2.97 -0.02
C GLN A 33 15.09 -2.12 -1.19
N ALA A 34 15.20 -2.71 -2.38
CA ALA A 34 15.62 -1.95 -3.54
C ALA A 34 14.52 -0.93 -3.91
N PRO A 35 14.86 0.34 -4.24
CA PRO A 35 13.87 1.29 -4.72
C PRO A 35 13.13 0.74 -5.94
N ALA A 36 11.81 0.96 -5.99
CA ALA A 36 11.02 0.59 -7.16
C ALA A 36 11.50 1.37 -8.39
N ARG A 37 11.54 0.72 -9.56
CA ARG A 37 11.84 1.41 -10.81
C ARG A 37 10.72 2.39 -11.15
N GLN A 38 11.04 3.49 -11.82
CA GLN A 38 10.05 4.53 -12.12
C GLN A 38 8.89 4.05 -13.00
N ASP A 39 9.11 3.05 -13.85
CA ASP A 39 8.09 2.45 -14.72
C ASP A 39 7.15 1.48 -13.99
N GLN A 40 7.47 1.11 -12.74
CA GLN A 40 6.62 0.30 -11.87
C GLN A 40 5.70 1.15 -11.00
N ILE A 41 5.96 2.47 -10.92
CA ILE A 41 5.24 3.39 -10.04
C ILE A 41 4.19 4.15 -10.85
N PHE A 42 2.98 4.14 -10.33
CA PHE A 42 1.84 4.84 -10.88
C PHE A 42 1.23 5.77 -9.84
N THR A 43 0.50 6.77 -10.33
CA THR A 43 -0.43 7.57 -9.54
C THR A 43 -1.84 7.08 -9.81
N LEU A 44 -2.63 6.92 -8.74
CA LEU A 44 -4.03 6.56 -8.85
C LEU A 44 -4.87 7.81 -9.12
N GLN A 45 -5.69 7.77 -10.16
CA GLN A 45 -6.57 8.87 -10.53
C GLN A 45 -8.00 8.40 -10.74
N ARG A 46 -8.94 9.33 -10.60
CA ARG A 46 -10.34 9.09 -10.97
C ARG A 46 -10.52 9.41 -12.46
N LEU A 47 -10.91 8.42 -13.24
CA LEU A 47 -11.23 8.61 -14.65
C LEU A 47 -12.65 9.16 -14.83
N THR A 48 -13.62 8.50 -14.21
CA THR A 48 -15.03 8.89 -14.17
C THR A 48 -15.59 8.58 -12.77
N PRO A 49 -16.80 9.06 -12.40
CA PRO A 49 -17.40 8.69 -11.13
C PRO A 49 -17.49 7.16 -10.97
N GLY A 50 -16.76 6.61 -9.98
CA GLY A 50 -16.73 5.17 -9.69
C GLY A 50 -15.62 4.38 -10.40
N THR A 51 -14.90 4.99 -11.34
CA THR A 51 -13.84 4.31 -12.11
C THR A 51 -12.48 4.98 -11.91
N LEU A 52 -11.49 4.15 -11.64
CA LEU A 52 -10.10 4.52 -11.42
C LEU A 52 -9.24 4.21 -12.65
N SER A 53 -8.19 5.00 -12.83
CA SER A 53 -7.12 4.78 -13.80
C SER A 53 -5.76 4.91 -13.12
N LEU A 54 -4.74 4.35 -13.78
CA LEU A 54 -3.35 4.53 -13.39
C LEU A 54 -2.68 5.49 -14.37
N VAL A 55 -1.85 6.38 -13.84
CA VAL A 55 -1.03 7.29 -14.63
C VAL A 55 0.41 7.12 -14.21
N THR A 56 1.30 6.87 -15.17
CA THR A 56 2.75 6.77 -14.94
C THR A 56 3.29 8.05 -14.30
N LEU A 57 4.46 7.99 -13.67
CA LEU A 57 5.10 9.19 -13.11
C LEU A 57 5.40 10.28 -14.16
N GLN A 58 5.51 9.91 -15.44
CA GLN A 58 5.69 10.83 -16.56
C GLN A 58 4.37 11.46 -17.05
N GLY A 59 3.23 11.11 -16.45
CA GLY A 59 1.92 11.65 -16.82
C GLY A 59 1.18 10.89 -17.91
N ASN A 60 1.72 9.76 -18.40
CA ASN A 60 1.04 8.94 -19.40
C ASN A 60 -0.02 8.06 -18.73
N ALA A 61 -1.27 8.16 -19.21
CA ALA A 61 -2.37 7.33 -18.73
C ALA A 61 -2.23 5.89 -19.23
N VAL A 62 -2.44 4.94 -18.33
CA VAL A 62 -2.54 3.51 -18.67
C VAL A 62 -3.93 3.27 -19.25
N THR A 63 -3.98 2.78 -20.50
CA THR A 63 -5.23 2.60 -21.25
C THR A 63 -6.09 1.47 -20.71
N MET A 64 -5.47 0.44 -20.14
CA MET A 64 -6.18 -0.69 -19.54
C MET A 64 -6.66 -0.34 -18.13
N PRO A 65 -7.93 -0.64 -17.79
CA PRO A 65 -8.40 -0.48 -16.42
C PRO A 65 -7.53 -1.25 -15.42
N PRO A 66 -7.17 -0.66 -14.27
CA PRO A 66 -6.38 -1.36 -13.27
C PRO A 66 -7.13 -2.59 -12.76
N ASN A 67 -6.42 -3.71 -12.69
CA ASN A 67 -6.96 -4.98 -12.20
C ASN A 67 -5.90 -5.68 -11.35
N GLY A 68 -6.29 -6.17 -10.18
CA GLY A 68 -5.44 -6.89 -9.24
C GLY A 68 -5.20 -6.20 -7.89
N ARG A 69 -4.23 -6.72 -7.15
CA ARG A 69 -3.71 -6.24 -5.87
C ARG A 69 -2.58 -5.24 -6.09
N PHE A 70 -2.69 -4.11 -5.41
CA PHE A 70 -1.70 -3.06 -5.42
C PHE A 70 -1.32 -2.70 -3.99
N ILE A 71 -0.08 -2.29 -3.82
CA ILE A 71 0.35 -1.56 -2.64
C ILE A 71 0.30 -0.06 -2.95
N PHE A 72 0.02 0.76 -1.94
CA PHE A 72 -0.02 2.21 -2.10
C PHE A 72 0.64 2.93 -0.93
N VAL A 73 1.14 4.13 -1.23
CA VAL A 73 1.67 5.09 -0.26
C VAL A 73 1.18 6.49 -0.61
N ILE A 74 0.98 7.32 0.41
CA ILE A 74 0.76 8.75 0.27
C ILE A 74 1.94 9.41 0.97
N LEU A 75 2.80 10.08 0.22
CA LEU A 75 4.03 10.64 0.77
C LEU A 75 3.72 11.89 1.57
N MET A 76 4.51 12.14 2.63
CA MET A 76 4.43 13.42 3.35
C MET A 76 4.79 14.60 2.46
N THR A 77 5.76 14.42 1.55
CA THR A 77 6.23 15.46 0.62
C THR A 77 5.28 15.70 -0.56
N ASP A 78 4.35 14.77 -0.80
CA ASP A 78 3.35 14.86 -1.85
C ASP A 78 2.02 14.27 -1.35
N PRO A 79 1.31 15.00 -0.48
CA PRO A 79 0.11 14.49 0.18
C PRO A 79 -1.10 14.43 -0.76
N THR A 80 -0.95 14.94 -1.98
CA THR A 80 -2.04 15.09 -2.95
C THR A 80 -2.20 13.88 -3.86
N GLN A 81 -1.23 12.96 -3.86
CA GLN A 81 -1.18 11.83 -4.76
C GLN A 81 -1.17 10.50 -3.98
N ILE A 82 -1.89 9.52 -4.52
CA ILE A 82 -1.74 8.12 -4.12
C ILE A 82 -0.74 7.51 -5.10
N ARG A 83 0.47 7.23 -4.62
CA ARG A 83 1.44 6.45 -5.39
C ARG A 83 1.17 4.98 -5.15
N CYS A 84 1.18 4.20 -6.21
CA CYS A 84 0.89 2.78 -6.15
C CYS A 84 1.73 2.00 -7.15
N ALA A 85 1.87 0.72 -6.85
CA ALA A 85 2.52 -0.24 -7.70
C ALA A 85 1.87 -1.60 -7.49
N ARG A 86 2.05 -2.51 -8.44
CA ARG A 86 1.56 -3.87 -8.26
C ARG A 86 2.30 -4.55 -7.11
N GLY A 87 1.53 -5.10 -6.18
CA GLY A 87 2.07 -5.89 -5.09
C GLY A 87 2.48 -7.29 -5.57
N HIS A 88 3.39 -7.93 -4.84
CA HIS A 88 3.73 -9.32 -5.04
C HIS A 88 2.63 -10.21 -4.41
N ASP A 89 1.58 -10.52 -5.18
CA ASP A 89 0.44 -11.34 -4.76
C ASP A 89 0.09 -12.33 -5.88
N PRO A 90 -0.06 -13.65 -5.60
CA PRO A 90 -0.43 -14.64 -6.60
C PRO A 90 -1.71 -14.30 -7.35
N LEU A 91 -2.65 -13.57 -6.74
CA LEU A 91 -3.86 -13.10 -7.41
C LEU A 91 -3.54 -12.24 -8.65
N ASN A 92 -2.42 -11.52 -8.66
CA ASN A 92 -2.02 -10.72 -9.81
C ASN A 92 -1.66 -11.57 -11.02
N GLU A 93 -1.15 -12.78 -10.84
CA GLU A 93 -0.85 -13.70 -11.95
C GLU A 93 -2.14 -14.14 -12.66
N TYR A 94 -3.23 -14.32 -11.90
CA TYR A 94 -4.53 -14.72 -12.44
C TYR A 94 -5.35 -13.55 -12.98
N MET A 95 -5.28 -12.39 -12.33
CA MET A 95 -6.11 -11.22 -12.64
C MET A 95 -5.49 -10.31 -13.70
N SER A 96 -4.18 -10.37 -13.90
CA SER A 96 -3.49 -9.45 -14.79
C SER A 96 -3.09 -10.14 -16.09
N SER A 97 -3.64 -9.67 -17.20
CA SER A 97 -3.16 -10.02 -18.54
C SER A 97 -1.81 -9.32 -18.81
N GLY A 98 -0.73 -9.82 -18.20
CA GLY A 98 0.62 -9.31 -18.41
C GLY A 98 1.42 -9.21 -17.11
N ALA A 99 2.64 -9.77 -17.17
CA ALA A 99 3.68 -9.61 -16.18
C ALA A 99 4.10 -8.14 -16.13
N VAL A 100 3.62 -7.42 -15.13
CA VAL A 100 4.20 -6.14 -14.74
C VAL A 100 4.96 -6.44 -13.47
N ASP A 101 6.28 -6.19 -13.49
CA ASP A 101 7.19 -6.49 -12.40
C ASP A 101 6.64 -5.92 -11.08
N ALA A 102 6.31 -6.80 -10.14
CA ALA A 102 5.84 -6.40 -8.83
C ALA A 102 6.95 -5.67 -8.05
N VAL A 103 6.56 -4.76 -7.18
CA VAL A 103 7.51 -4.11 -6.27
C VAL A 103 7.66 -4.91 -4.99
N GLU A 104 8.84 -4.82 -4.37
CA GLU A 104 9.21 -5.60 -3.19
C GLU A 104 8.41 -5.21 -1.93
N GLY A 105 7.96 -3.96 -1.81
CA GLY A 105 7.16 -3.50 -0.68
C GLY A 105 6.92 -1.99 -0.63
N HIS A 106 6.23 -1.53 0.42
CA HIS A 106 5.89 -0.11 0.60
C HIS A 106 7.12 0.79 0.73
N THR A 107 8.23 0.27 1.29
CA THR A 107 9.49 1.01 1.44
C THR A 107 10.18 1.21 0.09
N SER A 108 10.16 0.21 -0.79
CA SER A 108 10.60 0.37 -2.19
C SER A 108 9.79 1.42 -2.93
N LEU A 109 8.47 1.43 -2.73
CA LEU A 109 7.56 2.38 -3.38
C LEU A 109 7.72 3.81 -2.86
N SER A 110 7.98 3.98 -1.56
CA SER A 110 8.20 5.30 -0.96
C SER A 110 9.65 5.80 -1.10
N GLY A 111 10.59 4.94 -1.49
CA GLY A 111 12.02 5.24 -1.40
C GLY A 111 12.50 5.43 0.04
N GLY A 112 11.83 4.81 1.02
CA GLY A 112 12.12 4.97 2.45
C GLY A 112 11.67 6.31 3.06
N GLN A 113 10.97 7.15 2.30
CA GLN A 113 10.48 8.45 2.79
C GLN A 113 9.34 8.28 3.81
N GLN A 114 9.09 9.32 4.61
CA GLN A 114 7.92 9.35 5.48
C GLN A 114 6.62 9.41 4.66
N VAL A 115 5.60 8.71 5.16
CA VAL A 115 4.29 8.63 4.50
C VAL A 115 3.22 9.22 5.42
N LEU A 116 2.16 9.77 4.86
CA LEU A 116 0.95 10.07 5.62
C LEU A 116 0.11 8.82 5.85
N TYR A 117 0.15 7.89 4.90
CA TYR A 117 -0.54 6.61 4.97
C TYR A 117 0.07 5.61 3.98
N ALA A 118 -0.09 4.33 4.27
CA ALA A 118 0.33 3.23 3.41
C ALA A 118 -0.56 2.01 3.63
N GLY A 119 -0.75 1.21 2.60
CA GLY A 119 -1.59 0.02 2.70
C GLY A 119 -1.71 -0.74 1.40
N ASP A 120 -2.66 -1.66 1.37
CA ASP A 120 -2.98 -2.46 0.19
C ASP A 120 -4.35 -2.06 -0.35
N MET A 121 -4.54 -2.25 -1.67
CA MET A 121 -5.81 -2.08 -2.34
C MET A 121 -6.06 -3.21 -3.34
N LEU A 122 -7.31 -3.60 -3.48
CA LEU A 122 -7.79 -4.52 -4.50
C LEU A 122 -8.64 -3.74 -5.48
N ILE A 123 -8.26 -3.77 -6.75
CA ILE A 123 -8.98 -3.12 -7.83
C ILE A 123 -9.46 -4.21 -8.79
N ASN A 124 -10.73 -4.15 -9.18
CA ASN A 124 -11.33 -5.03 -10.18
C ASN A 124 -11.79 -4.20 -11.38
N ASN A 125 -11.09 -4.32 -12.51
CA ASN A 125 -11.40 -3.61 -13.75
C ASN A 125 -11.68 -2.11 -13.57
N GLY A 126 -10.80 -1.40 -12.87
CA GLY A 126 -10.93 0.03 -12.57
C GLY A 126 -11.81 0.37 -11.38
N ILE A 127 -12.48 -0.61 -10.76
CA ILE A 127 -13.34 -0.39 -9.60
C ILE A 127 -12.58 -0.77 -8.35
N LEU A 128 -12.46 0.13 -7.38
CA LEU A 128 -11.90 -0.19 -6.08
C LEU A 128 -12.86 -1.13 -5.33
N VAL A 129 -12.35 -2.30 -4.93
CA VAL A 129 -13.11 -3.30 -4.18
C VAL A 129 -12.88 -3.16 -2.68
N SER A 130 -11.62 -2.97 -2.28
CA SER A 130 -11.24 -2.80 -0.88
C SER A 130 -9.90 -2.10 -0.76
N TRP A 131 -9.67 -1.44 0.37
CA TRP A 131 -8.36 -0.92 0.75
C TRP A 131 -8.14 -1.06 2.25
N SER A 132 -6.88 -1.07 2.68
CA SER A 132 -6.51 -1.32 4.08
C SER A 132 -5.39 -0.41 4.55
N ASN A 133 -5.00 -0.56 5.81
CA ASN A 133 -3.77 -0.03 6.39
C ASN A 133 -2.65 -1.09 6.45
N ASN A 134 -2.73 -2.13 5.61
CA ASN A 134 -1.77 -3.23 5.63
C ASN A 134 -0.42 -2.77 5.06
N SER A 135 0.48 -2.31 5.92
CA SER A 135 1.86 -2.03 5.55
C SER A 135 2.79 -2.54 6.64
N GLY A 136 3.57 -3.57 6.35
CA GLY A 136 4.48 -4.16 7.34
C GLY A 136 5.50 -3.17 7.89
N HIS A 137 5.96 -2.23 7.06
CA HIS A 137 7.01 -1.28 7.43
C HIS A 137 6.49 0.02 8.03
N TYR A 138 5.34 0.54 7.60
CA TYR A 138 4.81 1.80 8.12
C TYR A 138 3.70 1.60 9.17
N GLN A 139 2.97 0.50 9.10
CA GLN A 139 1.90 0.11 10.05
C GLN A 139 1.02 1.28 10.50
N PRO A 140 0.42 2.07 9.58
CA PRO A 140 -0.41 3.19 9.99
C PRO A 140 -1.58 2.69 10.83
N THR A 141 -1.90 3.41 11.91
CA THR A 141 -3.08 3.09 12.70
C THR A 141 -4.33 3.22 11.83
N PRO A 142 -5.37 2.39 12.02
CA PRO A 142 -6.60 2.53 11.26
C PRO A 142 -7.17 3.96 11.35
N GLN A 143 -7.09 4.60 12.52
CA GLN A 143 -7.62 5.94 12.77
C GLN A 143 -6.94 7.01 11.92
N ALA A 144 -5.67 6.85 11.56
CA ALA A 144 -4.91 7.82 10.78
C ALA A 144 -5.55 8.12 9.42
N ARG A 145 -6.37 7.21 8.87
CA ARG A 145 -7.08 7.47 7.61
C ARG A 145 -8.06 8.65 7.67
N ARG A 146 -8.54 8.99 8.88
CA ARG A 146 -9.49 10.08 9.10
C ARG A 146 -8.80 11.42 9.31
N THR A 147 -7.53 11.42 9.71
CA THR A 147 -6.77 12.62 10.06
C THR A 147 -5.68 12.96 9.05
N ASN A 148 -5.10 11.95 8.39
CA ASN A 148 -3.93 12.10 7.52
C ASN A 148 -4.26 12.12 6.03
N LEU A 149 -5.51 11.82 5.65
CA LEU A 149 -5.93 11.81 4.25
C LEU A 149 -6.65 13.10 3.90
N LEU A 150 -6.17 13.79 2.87
CA LEU A 150 -6.84 14.97 2.33
C LEU A 150 -8.23 14.61 1.75
N PRO A 151 -9.20 15.54 1.74
CA PRO A 151 -10.56 15.24 1.31
C PRO A 151 -10.67 14.59 -0.08
N HIS A 152 -9.85 15.02 -1.05
CA HIS A 152 -9.87 14.43 -2.40
C HIS A 152 -9.30 13.01 -2.43
N ILE A 153 -8.36 12.68 -1.54
CA ILE A 153 -7.84 11.31 -1.36
C ILE A 153 -8.95 10.41 -0.80
N GLN A 154 -9.75 10.90 0.15
CA GLN A 154 -10.88 10.16 0.70
C GLN A 154 -11.97 9.86 -0.35
N LEU A 155 -12.06 10.66 -1.41
CA LEU A 155 -12.91 10.35 -2.56
C LEU A 155 -12.33 9.20 -3.40
N LEU A 156 -11.01 9.06 -3.50
CA LEU A 156 -10.36 7.95 -4.20
C LEU A 156 -10.33 6.66 -3.37
N LEU A 157 -10.31 6.79 -2.04
CA LEU A 157 -10.33 5.70 -1.06
C LEU A 157 -11.55 5.84 -0.13
N PRO A 158 -12.76 5.45 -0.59
CA PRO A 158 -13.97 5.61 0.20
C PRO A 158 -13.94 4.79 1.49
N GLU A 159 -14.34 5.42 2.61
CA GLU A 159 -14.31 4.81 3.96
C GLU A 159 -15.09 3.49 4.06
N HIS A 160 -16.19 3.33 3.33
CA HIS A 160 -17.00 2.11 3.36
C HIS A 160 -16.31 0.89 2.73
N LEU A 161 -15.23 1.10 1.97
CA LEU A 161 -14.39 0.04 1.39
C LEU A 161 -13.15 -0.26 2.24
N PHE A 162 -12.98 0.43 3.38
CA PHE A 162 -11.83 0.25 4.25
C PHE A 162 -11.94 -1.02 5.10
N GLN A 163 -10.88 -1.81 5.09
CA GLN A 163 -10.75 -3.03 5.89
C GLN A 163 -9.55 -2.89 6.84
N PRO A 164 -9.78 -2.75 8.17
CA PRO A 164 -8.69 -2.54 9.13
C PRO A 164 -7.85 -3.79 9.35
N VAL A 165 -6.54 -3.59 9.42
CA VAL A 165 -5.55 -4.56 9.91
C VAL A 165 -4.97 -4.04 11.22
N SER A 166 -5.02 -4.88 12.26
CA SER A 166 -4.46 -4.55 13.58
C SER A 166 -3.15 -5.29 13.77
N PHE A 167 -2.04 -4.56 13.96
CA PHE A 167 -0.71 -5.13 14.17
C PHE A 167 -0.37 -5.37 15.66
N ARG A 168 -1.29 -5.05 16.59
CA ARG A 168 -1.11 -5.38 18.01
C ARG A 168 -1.41 -6.86 18.26
N GLY A 169 -0.38 -7.68 18.49
CA GLY A 169 -0.57 -9.05 19.02
C GLY A 169 0.44 -10.13 18.61
N SER A 170 1.48 -9.85 17.82
CA SER A 170 2.45 -10.89 17.41
C SER A 170 3.49 -11.28 18.47
N SER A 171 3.29 -10.87 19.73
CA SER A 171 3.95 -11.46 20.88
C SER A 171 2.93 -11.72 22.00
N ALA A 172 2.59 -12.99 22.18
CA ALA A 172 2.02 -13.61 23.39
C ALA A 172 0.50 -13.80 23.59
N ALA A 173 -0.44 -13.41 22.71
CA ALA A 173 -1.87 -13.65 23.03
C ALA A 173 -2.86 -13.77 21.85
N SER A 174 -2.73 -14.78 20.98
CA SER A 174 -3.82 -15.18 20.06
C SER A 174 -3.90 -16.69 19.80
N ALA A 175 -3.45 -17.54 20.73
CA ALA A 175 -3.58 -19.00 20.60
C ALA A 175 -4.99 -19.55 20.95
N ARG A 176 -5.98 -18.72 21.26
CA ARG A 176 -7.32 -19.20 21.63
C ARG A 176 -8.39 -18.29 21.07
N SER A 177 -9.21 -18.86 20.18
CA SER A 177 -10.41 -18.28 19.56
C SER A 177 -10.21 -17.58 18.22
N MET A 178 -9.96 -18.37 17.17
CA MET A 178 -10.92 -18.49 16.06
C MET A 178 -10.52 -19.68 15.19
N GLY A 179 -11.28 -20.77 15.34
CA GLY A 179 -11.21 -21.90 14.44
C GLY A 179 -11.69 -21.49 13.05
N SER A 180 -11.03 -22.09 12.05
CA SER A 180 -11.46 -22.17 10.66
C SER A 180 -11.25 -20.90 9.83
N ARG A 181 -10.02 -20.74 9.34
CA ARG A 181 -9.65 -20.73 7.91
C ARG A 181 -8.40 -19.89 7.71
N MET A 182 -7.25 -20.54 7.52
CA MET A 182 -6.11 -20.00 6.78
C MET A 182 -5.09 -21.11 6.55
N ASN A 183 -4.91 -21.48 5.28
CA ASN A 183 -3.70 -22.17 4.86
C ASN A 183 -2.57 -21.15 4.87
N ASP A 184 -1.51 -21.51 5.57
CA ASP A 184 -0.24 -20.83 5.65
C ASP A 184 0.35 -20.52 4.26
N PHE A 185 0.77 -19.27 4.06
CA PHE A 185 1.88 -18.96 3.18
C PHE A 185 2.93 -18.22 4.01
N SER A 186 3.76 -19.00 4.68
CA SER A 186 5.01 -18.56 5.27
C SER A 186 6.14 -19.02 4.35
N SER A 187 6.78 -18.09 3.64
CA SER A 187 8.08 -18.33 3.00
C SER A 187 9.13 -17.44 3.66
N THR A 188 9.56 -17.85 4.85
CA THR A 188 10.86 -17.42 5.38
C THR A 188 11.96 -18.11 4.58
N GLY A 189 12.66 -17.34 3.74
CA GLY A 189 13.85 -17.80 3.05
C GLY A 189 14.92 -18.27 4.03
N SER A 190 15.38 -19.51 3.86
CA SER A 190 16.59 -20.02 4.50
C SER A 190 17.66 -20.19 3.44
N PHE A 191 18.66 -19.31 3.48
CA PHE A 191 19.93 -19.44 2.78
C PHE A 191 20.87 -20.31 3.62
N SER A 192 21.49 -21.34 3.04
CA SER A 192 22.72 -21.94 3.56
C SER A 192 23.54 -22.59 2.45
N SER A 193 24.53 -21.81 2.00
CA SER A 193 25.94 -22.15 1.78
C SER A 193 26.38 -23.58 1.46
N TYR A 194 27.09 -23.65 0.32
CA TYR A 194 28.14 -24.62 -0.02
C TYR A 194 29.10 -24.93 1.14
N HIS A 195 29.44 -26.23 1.29
CA HIS A 195 30.76 -26.66 1.77
C HIS A 195 31.07 -28.04 1.17
N GLY A 196 32.14 -28.13 0.37
CA GLY A 196 32.70 -29.41 -0.07
C GLY A 196 33.52 -30.08 1.03
N SER A 197 33.60 -31.42 0.99
CA SER A 197 34.78 -32.19 1.38
C SER A 197 34.71 -33.62 0.84
N GLU A 198 35.89 -34.15 0.60
CA GLU A 198 36.28 -35.38 -0.09
C GLU A 198 35.92 -36.67 0.68
N GLY A 199 35.92 -37.82 -0.02
CA GLY A 199 36.44 -39.07 0.55
C GLY A 199 35.62 -40.35 0.31
N GLY A 200 36.14 -41.23 -0.56
CA GLY A 200 36.44 -42.62 -0.16
C GLY A 200 35.57 -43.78 -0.66
N GLY A 201 36.23 -44.72 -1.38
CA GLY A 201 35.96 -46.18 -1.41
C GLY A 201 34.86 -46.64 -2.38
N GLY A 202 35.12 -47.44 -3.43
CA GLY A 202 35.49 -48.87 -3.38
C GLY A 202 34.22 -49.71 -3.13
N TYR A 203 33.77 -50.69 -3.92
CA TYR A 203 34.44 -51.78 -4.63
C TYR A 203 33.51 -52.44 -5.67
N SER A 204 34.13 -53.08 -6.69
CA SER A 204 33.90 -54.42 -7.29
C SER A 204 32.48 -54.91 -7.62
N SER A 205 32.20 -55.61 -8.73
CA SER A 205 32.98 -56.40 -9.70
C SER A 205 32.25 -56.42 -11.05
#